data_AF-A0A8J6Y4R4-F1
#
_entry.id   AF-A0A8J6Y4R4-F1
#
_cell.length_a   1.000
_cell.length_b   1.000
_cell.length_c   1.000
_cell.angle_alpha   90.00
_cell.angle_beta   90.00
_cell.angle_gamma   90.00
#
_symmetry.space_group_name_H-M   'P 1'
#
loop_
_entity.id
_entity.type
_entity.pdbx_description
1 polymer ?
#
loop_
_entity_poly.entity_id
_entity_poly.type
_entity_poly.pdbx_seq_one_letter_code
_entity_poly.pdbx_strand_id
1 'polypeptide(L)'
;MEPVPSGWISISPRRSLSLSLTTLAGIDARKREPVVVKVDSSQFSQWIDTVDAAAVEAWVYDSIAGWSIIPFQVDEMSNEPVSVLGFITEESPSRECESEPSGSLPPNTIGPCEVIYELTGEGPPAGVLSKNDEMVFLAGYAGSCISPTNWVPGQQGEFADYRYRILVADQENAEMGCVYLYRRTGGTSSTISDLIDYHPTGDGVPANCRPVGTDACGAIISGALDIDGDAVIDSPAYQLDFYGNWTIDKWMIGETCQGQPCPSQDMIDLFKYRIESPGETERNWDLQDPDGGQCTNFRGYIDGPVRVVRDVQGSASGGTTRKIEFAYPGEFARRVYLRVHPVQGPIYTYPDLLEQNVNTSLSAKIFKAGYTGS
;
A
#
# COMPACT_ATOMS: atom_id res chain seq x y z
N MET A 1 -33.30 -10.36 27.72
CA MET A 1 -32.73 -10.00 26.40
C MET A 1 -32.38 -8.54 26.47
N GLU A 2 -31.11 -8.24 26.74
CA GLU A 2 -30.62 -6.87 26.60
C GLU A 2 -30.44 -6.55 25.11
N PRO A 3 -30.72 -5.30 24.68
CA PRO A 3 -30.47 -4.89 23.32
C PRO A 3 -28.97 -4.86 23.06
N VAL A 4 -28.49 -5.70 22.13
CA VAL A 4 -27.13 -5.59 21.58
C VAL A 4 -27.09 -4.29 20.76
N PRO A 5 -26.26 -3.29 21.11
CA PRO A 5 -26.10 -2.11 20.28
C PRO A 5 -25.39 -2.53 19.00
N SER A 6 -26.12 -2.61 17.88
CA SER A 6 -25.49 -2.79 16.57
C SER A 6 -25.04 -1.43 16.04
N GLY A 7 -23.74 -1.15 16.16
CA GLY A 7 -23.10 -0.09 15.37
C GLY A 7 -23.04 -0.55 13.92
N TRP A 8 -23.58 0.25 13.00
CA TRP A 8 -23.48 -0.01 11.56
C TRP A 8 -22.41 0.91 11.00
N ILE A 9 -21.40 0.32 10.35
CA ILE A 9 -20.40 1.09 9.62
C ILE A 9 -20.63 0.77 8.14
N SER A 10 -21.09 1.78 7.39
CA SER A 10 -21.24 1.71 5.95
C SER A 10 -20.06 2.39 5.29
N ILE A 11 -19.28 1.63 4.52
CA ILE A 11 -18.12 2.13 3.80
C ILE A 11 -18.36 1.85 2.34
N SER A 12 -18.43 2.92 1.57
CA SER A 12 -18.42 2.81 0.12
C SER A 12 -17.01 3.13 -0.33
N PRO A 13 -16.24 2.15 -0.86
CA PRO A 13 -14.94 2.44 -1.43
C PRO A 13 -15.15 3.45 -2.56
N ARG A 14 -14.64 4.67 -2.38
CA ARG A 14 -14.59 5.66 -3.44
C ARG A 14 -13.21 5.60 -4.08
N ARG A 15 -13.14 5.30 -5.37
CA ARG A 15 -11.99 5.64 -6.20
C ARG A 15 -11.80 7.16 -6.18
N SER A 16 -10.85 7.64 -5.38
CA SER A 16 -10.34 9.01 -5.50
C SER A 16 -9.11 9.01 -6.41
N LEU A 17 -9.31 8.76 -7.70
CA LEU A 17 -8.38 9.12 -8.77
C LEU A 17 -9.21 9.36 -10.04
N SER A 18 -9.41 10.63 -10.38
CA SER A 18 -10.07 11.04 -11.62
C SER A 18 -9.13 10.76 -12.80
N LEU A 19 -9.25 9.58 -13.40
CA LEU A 19 -8.88 9.37 -14.80
C LEU A 19 -10.01 8.59 -15.47
N SER A 20 -10.78 9.31 -16.29
CA SER A 20 -11.88 8.77 -17.08
C SER A 20 -11.36 7.81 -18.14
N LEU A 21 -11.51 6.50 -17.94
CA LEU A 21 -11.72 5.56 -19.04
C LEU A 21 -12.90 4.64 -18.70
N THR A 22 -13.97 4.82 -19.47
CA THR A 22 -15.23 4.11 -19.41
C THR A 22 -15.04 2.66 -19.86
N THR A 23 -14.92 1.74 -18.91
CA THR A 23 -15.34 0.35 -19.06
C THR A 23 -15.89 -0.11 -17.72
N LEU A 24 -17.22 -0.21 -17.67
CA LEU A 24 -18.00 -0.84 -16.61
C LEU A 24 -17.48 -2.26 -16.43
N ALA A 25 -16.99 -2.59 -15.24
CA ALA A 25 -16.62 -3.95 -14.90
C ALA A 25 -17.45 -4.36 -13.67
N GLY A 26 -18.15 -5.50 -13.79
CA GLY A 26 -19.01 -6.06 -12.75
C GLY A 26 -18.23 -6.49 -11.50
N ILE A 27 -18.88 -7.24 -10.61
CA ILE A 27 -18.34 -7.78 -9.35
C ILE A 27 -16.89 -8.26 -9.45
N ASP A 28 -16.51 -8.91 -10.57
CA ASP A 28 -15.15 -9.39 -10.88
C ASP A 28 -14.05 -8.30 -10.76
N ALA A 29 -14.41 -7.02 -10.94
CA ALA A 29 -13.47 -5.90 -10.83
C ALA A 29 -13.14 -5.52 -9.39
N ARG A 30 -14.02 -5.84 -8.44
CA ARG A 30 -13.88 -5.48 -7.02
C ARG A 30 -13.04 -6.46 -6.22
N LYS A 31 -12.81 -7.66 -6.76
CA LYS A 31 -12.13 -8.72 -6.03
C LYS A 31 -10.79 -8.24 -5.44
N ARG A 32 -10.14 -7.29 -6.13
CA ARG A 32 -8.82 -6.74 -5.76
C ARG A 32 -8.84 -5.37 -5.10
N GLU A 33 -9.99 -4.71 -4.96
CA GLU A 33 -10.03 -3.34 -4.44
C GLU A 33 -9.82 -3.33 -2.91
N PRO A 34 -8.86 -2.55 -2.39
CA PRO A 34 -8.65 -2.47 -0.96
C PRO A 34 -9.78 -1.69 -0.28
N VAL A 35 -10.25 -2.22 0.85
CA VAL A 35 -11.13 -1.52 1.78
C VAL A 35 -10.28 -1.06 2.95
N VAL A 36 -10.11 0.25 3.06
CA VAL A 36 -9.38 0.90 4.15
C VAL A 36 -10.37 1.57 5.09
N VAL A 37 -10.34 1.17 6.36
CA VAL A 37 -11.24 1.65 7.40
C VAL A 37 -10.45 2.35 8.48
N LYS A 38 -10.60 3.67 8.56
CA LYS A 38 -10.02 4.42 9.67
C LYS A 38 -10.78 4.12 10.96
N VAL A 39 -10.05 3.76 12.01
CA VAL A 39 -10.62 3.56 13.33
C VAL A 39 -11.01 4.92 13.91
N ASP A 40 -12.31 5.11 14.15
CA ASP A 40 -12.86 6.33 14.75
C ASP A 40 -13.70 6.02 15.99
N SER A 41 -13.59 6.88 16.99
CA SER A 41 -14.34 6.86 18.25
C SER A 41 -15.84 6.75 18.08
N SER A 42 -16.42 7.37 17.04
CA SER A 42 -17.87 7.29 16.81
C SER A 42 -18.31 5.91 16.33
N GLN A 43 -17.43 5.18 15.64
CA GLN A 43 -17.71 3.90 15.02
C GLN A 43 -17.25 2.73 15.87
N PHE A 44 -16.11 2.85 16.54
CA PHE A 44 -15.42 1.80 17.30
C PHE A 44 -15.30 2.10 18.80
N SER A 45 -16.24 2.87 19.36
CA SER A 45 -16.21 3.33 20.77
C SER A 45 -15.97 2.24 21.83
N GLN A 46 -16.33 0.99 21.55
CA GLN A 46 -16.16 -0.12 22.50
C GLN A 46 -14.80 -0.81 22.39
N TRP A 47 -14.04 -0.55 21.32
CA TRP A 47 -12.76 -1.20 21.05
C TRP A 47 -11.58 -0.26 21.19
N ILE A 48 -11.75 1.02 20.85
CA ILE A 48 -10.69 2.02 20.95
C ILE A 48 -10.17 2.09 22.39
N ASP A 49 -8.85 2.11 22.51
CA ASP A 49 -8.07 2.17 23.75
C ASP A 49 -8.35 1.02 24.73
N THR A 50 -9.00 -0.07 24.29
CA THR A 50 -9.39 -1.20 25.16
C THR A 50 -9.17 -2.59 24.57
N VAL A 51 -8.91 -2.68 23.27
CA VAL A 51 -8.74 -3.94 22.53
C VAL A 51 -7.34 -4.00 21.96
N ASP A 52 -6.61 -5.08 22.24
CA ASP A 52 -5.35 -5.35 21.56
C ASP A 52 -5.59 -5.50 20.04
N ALA A 53 -4.85 -4.78 19.21
CA ALA A 53 -5.00 -4.82 17.76
C ALA A 53 -4.83 -6.25 17.22
N ALA A 54 -3.92 -7.04 17.80
CA ALA A 54 -3.69 -8.43 17.43
C ALA A 54 -4.84 -9.39 17.84
N ALA A 55 -5.76 -8.93 18.69
CA ALA A 55 -6.95 -9.69 19.07
C ALA A 55 -8.14 -9.45 18.12
N VAL A 56 -8.01 -8.55 17.14
CA VAL A 56 -9.06 -8.30 16.14
C VAL A 56 -8.95 -9.32 15.01
N GLU A 57 -10.07 -9.92 14.64
CA GLU A 57 -10.18 -10.82 13.49
C GLU A 57 -11.30 -10.38 12.56
N ALA A 58 -11.10 -10.58 11.26
CA ALA A 58 -12.12 -10.37 10.24
C ALA A 58 -12.66 -11.70 9.73
N TRP A 59 -13.98 -11.77 9.64
CA TRP A 59 -14.73 -12.95 9.24
C TRP A 59 -15.72 -12.61 8.14
N VAL A 60 -15.97 -13.59 7.28
CA VAL A 60 -17.00 -13.55 6.26
C VAL A 60 -17.98 -14.70 6.45
N TYR A 61 -19.24 -14.48 6.05
CA TYR A 61 -20.23 -15.52 5.92
C TYR A 61 -20.54 -15.78 4.44
N ASP A 62 -20.30 -17.00 3.99
CA ASP A 62 -20.85 -17.52 2.75
C ASP A 62 -22.09 -18.38 3.01
N SER A 63 -23.09 -18.26 2.13
CA SER A 63 -24.37 -18.96 2.31
C SER A 63 -24.28 -20.48 2.14
N ILE A 64 -23.22 -20.97 1.48
CA ILE A 64 -22.99 -22.38 1.17
C ILE A 64 -21.89 -22.95 2.09
N ALA A 65 -20.74 -22.29 2.15
CA ALA A 65 -19.55 -22.72 2.90
C ALA A 65 -19.60 -22.32 4.39
N GLY A 66 -20.44 -21.36 4.77
CA GLY A 66 -20.57 -20.88 6.14
C GLY A 66 -19.53 -19.82 6.50
N TRP A 67 -19.09 -19.82 7.76
CA TRP A 67 -18.16 -18.82 8.29
C TRP A 67 -16.71 -19.17 8.00
N SER A 68 -15.94 -18.19 7.53
CA SER A 68 -14.48 -18.29 7.37
C SER A 68 -13.79 -17.00 7.82
N ILE A 69 -12.53 -17.13 8.24
CA ILE A 69 -11.64 -16.01 8.50
C ILE A 69 -11.09 -15.48 7.17
N ILE A 70 -10.86 -14.18 7.08
CA ILE A 70 -10.30 -13.54 5.88
C ILE A 70 -9.00 -12.80 6.22
N PRO A 71 -8.09 -12.62 5.25
CA PRO A 71 -6.93 -11.75 5.42
C PRO A 71 -7.31 -10.35 5.84
N PHE A 72 -6.64 -9.88 6.88
CA PHE A 72 -6.91 -8.64 7.56
C PHE A 72 -5.63 -8.08 8.14
N GLN A 73 -5.51 -6.77 8.07
CA GLN A 73 -4.35 -6.05 8.53
C GLN A 73 -4.81 -4.82 9.30
N VAL A 74 -4.15 -4.53 10.42
CA VAL A 74 -4.25 -3.25 11.12
C VAL A 74 -2.92 -2.55 10.87
N ASP A 75 -2.94 -1.27 10.56
CA ASP A 75 -1.75 -0.46 10.34
C ASP A 75 -1.81 0.78 11.23
N GLU A 76 -0.73 1.05 11.97
CA GLU A 76 -0.63 2.26 12.79
C GLU A 76 -0.29 3.46 11.91
N MET A 77 -1.09 4.50 12.03
CA MET A 77 -0.84 5.81 11.46
C MET A 77 -0.27 6.75 12.52
N SER A 78 0.47 7.76 12.09
CA SER A 78 0.97 8.81 12.97
C SER A 78 -0.17 9.55 13.67
N ASN A 79 0.02 9.79 14.97
CA ASN A 79 -0.92 10.46 15.87
C ASN A 79 -1.49 11.80 15.38
N GLU A 80 -0.76 12.54 14.54
CA GLU A 80 -1.24 13.80 13.98
C GLU A 80 -1.07 13.81 12.46
N PRO A 81 -2.06 14.32 11.69
CA PRO A 81 -1.85 14.69 10.31
C PRO A 81 -0.68 15.67 10.26
N VAL A 82 0.46 15.23 9.73
CA VAL A 82 1.61 16.10 9.61
C VAL A 82 1.31 17.02 8.44
N SER A 83 1.35 18.32 8.70
CA SER A 83 1.27 19.29 7.62
C SER A 83 2.39 18.96 6.65
N VAL A 84 2.07 18.86 5.36
CA VAL A 84 3.11 18.74 4.33
C VAL A 84 4.11 19.90 4.42
N LEU A 85 3.70 21.05 4.98
CA LEU A 85 4.60 22.17 5.30
C LEU A 85 5.57 21.89 6.45
N GLY A 86 5.20 21.04 7.42
CA GLY A 86 6.07 20.62 8.51
C GLY A 86 7.33 19.89 8.01
N PHE A 87 7.23 19.21 6.87
CA PHE A 87 8.41 18.66 6.18
C PHE A 87 9.35 19.72 5.61
N ILE A 88 8.86 20.95 5.40
CA ILE A 88 9.57 22.06 4.76
C ILE A 88 10.16 23.02 5.81
N THR A 89 9.52 23.15 6.98
CA THR A 89 9.78 24.26 7.92
C THR A 89 10.41 23.89 9.26
N GLU A 90 10.42 22.62 9.67
CA GLU A 90 11.27 22.26 10.81
C GLU A 90 12.73 22.45 10.40
N GLU A 91 13.51 23.07 11.28
CA GLU A 91 14.91 23.47 11.11
C GLU A 91 15.76 22.31 10.57
N SER A 92 15.69 22.09 9.26
CA SER A 92 16.58 21.20 8.54
C SER A 92 17.96 21.78 8.76
N PRO A 93 18.91 21.04 9.38
CA PRO A 93 20.27 21.53 9.51
C PRO A 93 20.71 21.92 8.10
N SER A 94 20.97 23.21 7.94
CA SER A 94 21.39 23.86 6.71
C SER A 94 22.49 23.04 6.01
N ARG A 95 22.30 22.79 4.71
CA ARG A 95 23.11 22.00 3.74
C ARG A 95 22.67 20.53 3.71
N GLU A 96 22.32 19.94 2.57
CA GLU A 96 23.30 19.10 1.85
C GLU A 96 22.85 18.58 0.45
N CYS A 97 22.20 19.37 -0.39
CA CYS A 97 22.23 19.11 -1.85
C CYS A 97 22.32 20.48 -2.57
N GLU A 98 23.50 20.80 -3.10
CA GLU A 98 24.09 22.16 -3.13
C GLU A 98 23.32 23.31 -3.82
N SER A 99 23.55 24.50 -3.25
CA SER A 99 23.25 25.88 -3.67
C SER A 99 21.79 26.24 -3.97
N GLU A 100 21.21 27.04 -3.06
CA GLU A 100 19.91 27.67 -3.23
C GLU A 100 19.80 28.43 -4.58
N PRO A 101 18.71 28.26 -5.33
CA PRO A 101 18.20 29.37 -6.12
C PRO A 101 17.68 30.41 -5.13
N SER A 102 18.25 31.62 -5.16
CA SER A 102 17.89 32.78 -4.34
C SER A 102 16.50 33.36 -4.66
N GLY A 103 15.48 32.52 -4.67
CA GLY A 103 14.09 32.88 -4.88
C GLY A 103 13.36 32.89 -3.54
N SER A 104 12.73 34.01 -3.21
CA SER A 104 11.73 34.08 -2.14
C SER A 104 10.72 32.94 -2.32
N LEU A 105 10.56 32.10 -1.29
CA LEU A 105 9.53 31.06 -1.24
C LEU A 105 8.18 31.69 -1.66
N PRO A 106 7.46 31.13 -2.64
CA PRO A 106 6.14 31.62 -2.99
C PRO A 106 5.21 31.54 -1.77
N PRO A 107 4.24 32.46 -1.64
CA PRO A 107 3.40 32.56 -0.45
C PRO A 107 2.64 31.25 -0.20
N ASN A 108 2.89 30.69 0.98
CA ASN A 108 2.19 29.62 1.69
C ASN A 108 0.80 29.30 1.15
N THR A 109 0.72 28.35 0.22
CA THR A 109 -0.53 27.63 0.00
C THR A 109 -0.51 26.45 0.97
N ILE A 110 -1.46 26.40 1.90
CA ILE A 110 -1.61 25.28 2.84
C ILE A 110 -1.78 24.01 2.00
N GLY A 111 -0.75 23.16 1.96
CA GLY A 111 -0.85 21.83 1.38
C GLY A 111 -1.83 20.98 2.18
N PRO A 112 -2.43 19.93 1.58
CA PRO A 112 -3.27 19.01 2.34
C PRO A 112 -2.48 18.42 3.51
N CYS A 113 -3.08 18.31 4.69
CA CYS A 113 -2.47 17.53 5.78
C CYS A 113 -2.47 16.06 5.36
N GLU A 114 -1.34 15.38 5.55
CA GLU A 114 -1.25 13.95 5.26
C GLU A 114 -1.00 13.15 6.54
N VAL A 115 -1.53 11.94 6.54
CA VAL A 115 -1.28 10.95 7.56
C VAL A 115 0.04 10.23 7.23
N ILE A 116 1.01 10.29 8.15
CA ILE A 116 2.26 9.52 8.04
C ILE A 116 1.98 8.12 8.57
N TYR A 117 2.58 7.08 7.99
CA TYR A 117 2.50 5.73 8.55
C TYR A 117 3.56 5.55 9.63
N GLU A 118 3.22 4.90 10.73
CA GLU A 118 4.24 4.48 11.70
C GLU A 118 4.88 3.20 11.17
N LEU A 119 6.14 3.31 10.75
CA LEU A 119 6.86 2.26 10.02
C LEU A 119 7.50 1.33 11.04
N THR A 120 6.71 0.40 11.58
CA THR A 120 7.12 -0.50 12.66
C THR A 120 7.88 -1.75 12.20
N GLY A 121 7.95 -2.03 10.89
CA GLY A 121 8.59 -3.22 10.32
C GLY A 121 7.59 -4.34 10.00
N GLU A 122 7.99 -5.60 10.24
CA GLU A 122 7.17 -6.79 9.98
C GLU A 122 6.07 -6.99 11.05
N GLY A 123 4.83 -7.22 10.62
CA GLY A 123 3.73 -7.69 11.46
C GLY A 123 2.73 -6.62 11.90
N PRO A 124 1.61 -7.04 12.53
CA PRO A 124 0.57 -6.13 12.97
C PRO A 124 1.11 -5.17 14.05
N PRO A 125 0.56 -3.94 14.16
CA PRO A 125 0.96 -2.97 15.15
C PRO A 125 0.79 -3.57 16.54
N ALA A 126 1.86 -3.46 17.34
CA ALA A 126 1.83 -3.89 18.71
C ALA A 126 1.03 -2.90 19.55
N GLY A 127 0.10 -3.40 20.37
CA GLY A 127 -0.57 -2.60 21.37
C GLY A 127 -2.07 -2.54 21.19
N VAL A 128 -2.66 -1.44 21.64
CA VAL A 128 -4.10 -1.29 21.77
C VAL A 128 -4.62 -0.51 20.59
N LEU A 129 -5.69 -1.02 19.98
CA LEU A 129 -6.39 -0.38 18.88
C LEU A 129 -6.74 1.06 19.25
N SER A 130 -6.27 2.00 18.46
CA SER A 130 -6.33 3.44 18.69
C SER A 130 -7.02 4.14 17.52
N LYS A 131 -7.26 5.45 17.68
CA LYS A 131 -7.81 6.30 16.60
C LYS A 131 -6.84 6.54 15.43
N ASN A 132 -5.58 6.12 15.57
CA ASN A 132 -4.62 6.19 14.48
C ASN A 132 -4.48 4.87 13.75
N ASP A 133 -5.20 3.83 14.14
CA ASP A 133 -5.19 2.61 13.35
C ASP A 133 -6.04 2.76 12.09
N GLU A 134 -5.58 2.15 11.01
CA GLU A 134 -6.42 1.78 9.89
C GLU A 134 -6.49 0.28 9.73
N MET A 135 -7.68 -0.21 9.42
CA MET A 135 -7.95 -1.60 9.15
C MET A 135 -8.07 -1.81 7.65
N VAL A 136 -7.44 -2.85 7.12
CA VAL A 136 -7.33 -3.10 5.69
C VAL A 136 -7.68 -4.55 5.37
N PHE A 137 -8.49 -4.74 4.33
CA PHE A 137 -8.83 -6.03 3.73
C PHE A 137 -9.22 -5.82 2.25
N LEU A 138 -9.35 -6.89 1.46
CA LEU A 138 -9.79 -6.78 0.07
C LEU A 138 -11.32 -6.91 -0.04
N ALA A 139 -11.94 -6.07 -0.86
CA ALA A 139 -13.40 -6.06 -1.06
C ALA A 139 -13.93 -7.39 -1.61
N GLY A 140 -13.10 -8.16 -2.34
CA GLY A 140 -13.46 -9.50 -2.82
C GLY A 140 -13.79 -10.52 -1.74
N TYR A 141 -13.27 -10.32 -0.52
CA TYR A 141 -13.60 -11.18 0.62
C TYR A 141 -14.97 -10.87 1.25
N ALA A 142 -15.70 -9.86 0.77
CA ALA A 142 -16.99 -9.52 1.36
C ALA A 142 -18.05 -10.54 0.92
N GLY A 143 -18.68 -11.20 1.89
CA GLY A 143 -19.66 -12.26 1.64
C GLY A 143 -21.10 -11.83 1.93
N SER A 144 -21.98 -12.81 2.08
CA SER A 144 -23.40 -12.59 2.33
C SER A 144 -23.65 -11.90 3.67
N CYS A 145 -24.44 -10.83 3.62
CA CYS A 145 -24.89 -10.14 4.82
C CYS A 145 -25.97 -10.94 5.56
N ILE A 146 -25.64 -11.40 6.76
CA ILE A 146 -26.58 -12.07 7.67
C ILE A 146 -27.04 -11.19 8.82
N SER A 147 -28.14 -11.63 9.44
CA SER A 147 -28.72 -11.02 10.62
C SER A 147 -27.72 -11.00 11.79
N PRO A 148 -27.68 -9.91 12.58
CA PRO A 148 -27.00 -9.83 13.87
C PRO A 148 -27.46 -10.82 14.95
N THR A 149 -28.20 -11.86 14.62
CA THR A 149 -28.54 -12.97 15.52
C THR A 149 -27.78 -14.26 15.17
N ASN A 150 -27.15 -14.33 13.98
CA ASN A 150 -26.62 -15.55 13.39
C ASN A 150 -25.07 -15.53 13.27
N TRP A 151 -24.40 -14.92 14.23
CA TRP A 151 -22.94 -14.79 14.27
C TRP A 151 -22.25 -16.15 14.40
N VAL A 152 -20.94 -16.20 14.07
CA VAL A 152 -20.06 -17.39 14.12
C VAL A 152 -20.53 -18.39 15.20
N PRO A 153 -21.18 -19.50 14.80
CA PRO A 153 -21.72 -20.48 15.73
C PRO A 153 -20.61 -21.22 16.47
N GLY A 154 -20.83 -21.52 17.75
CA GLY A 154 -19.99 -22.47 18.49
C GLY A 154 -18.78 -21.90 19.21
N GLN A 155 -18.51 -20.59 19.13
CA GLN A 155 -17.39 -19.94 19.81
C GLN A 155 -17.83 -19.10 21.02
N GLN A 156 -18.78 -19.63 21.80
CA GLN A 156 -19.20 -19.01 23.05
C GLN A 156 -18.02 -18.98 24.03
N GLY A 157 -17.53 -17.78 24.33
CA GLY A 157 -16.40 -17.53 25.23
C GLY A 157 -15.05 -17.27 24.54
N GLU A 158 -14.93 -17.54 23.25
CA GLU A 158 -13.71 -17.20 22.49
C GLU A 158 -13.72 -15.76 21.96
N PHE A 159 -14.91 -15.20 21.73
CA PHE A 159 -15.09 -13.82 21.30
C PHE A 159 -15.87 -13.00 22.31
N ALA A 160 -15.59 -11.69 22.33
CA ALA A 160 -16.38 -10.73 23.07
C ALA A 160 -17.79 -10.57 22.48
N ASP A 161 -18.73 -10.10 23.32
CA ASP A 161 -20.10 -9.82 22.91
C ASP A 161 -20.21 -8.67 21.89
N TYR A 162 -19.27 -7.72 21.96
CA TYR A 162 -19.18 -6.58 21.04
C TYR A 162 -18.42 -6.95 19.77
N ARG A 163 -19.04 -6.63 18.63
CA ARG A 163 -18.60 -6.96 17.29
C ARG A 163 -19.09 -5.92 16.31
N TYR A 164 -18.36 -5.77 15.21
CA TYR A 164 -18.69 -4.81 14.17
C TYR A 164 -19.04 -5.53 12.88
N ARG A 165 -19.93 -4.92 12.10
CA ARG A 165 -20.18 -5.31 10.72
C ARG A 165 -19.84 -4.12 9.84
N ILE A 166 -18.98 -4.38 8.86
CA ILE A 166 -18.62 -3.47 7.80
C ILE A 166 -19.45 -3.85 6.58
N LEU A 167 -20.26 -2.91 6.10
CA LEU A 167 -20.97 -3.04 4.83
C LEU A 167 -20.05 -2.56 3.71
N VAL A 168 -19.82 -3.43 2.73
CA VAL A 168 -19.05 -3.16 1.52
C VAL A 168 -20.03 -3.02 0.36
N ALA A 169 -20.27 -1.79 -0.08
CA ALA A 169 -21.31 -1.51 -1.08
C ALA A 169 -20.75 -1.28 -2.48
N ASP A 170 -21.44 -1.83 -3.47
CA ASP A 170 -21.31 -1.50 -4.88
C ASP A 170 -22.30 -0.42 -5.31
N GLN A 171 -21.79 0.80 -5.53
CA GLN A 171 -22.61 1.90 -6.01
C GLN A 171 -23.14 1.69 -7.43
N GLU A 172 -22.45 0.89 -8.26
CA GLU A 172 -22.81 0.67 -9.65
C GLU A 172 -23.82 -0.48 -9.79
N ASN A 173 -23.66 -1.56 -9.02
CA ASN A 173 -24.50 -2.75 -9.14
C ASN A 173 -25.57 -2.91 -8.04
N ALA A 174 -25.63 -1.98 -7.07
CA ALA A 174 -26.49 -2.04 -5.89
C ALA A 174 -26.30 -3.32 -5.04
N GLU A 175 -25.17 -4.00 -5.22
CA GLU A 175 -24.79 -5.17 -4.45
C GLU A 175 -24.10 -4.76 -3.16
N MET A 176 -24.24 -5.59 -2.13
CA MET A 176 -23.65 -5.34 -0.82
C MET A 176 -23.09 -6.64 -0.27
N GLY A 177 -21.82 -6.60 0.12
CA GLY A 177 -21.16 -7.63 0.90
C GLY A 177 -20.95 -7.18 2.35
N CYS A 178 -20.66 -8.15 3.21
CA CYS A 178 -20.39 -7.93 4.62
C CYS A 178 -19.08 -8.56 5.05
N VAL A 179 -18.34 -7.80 5.85
CA VAL A 179 -17.22 -8.30 6.67
C VAL A 179 -17.55 -8.04 8.13
N TYR A 180 -17.20 -8.99 8.99
CA TYR A 180 -17.53 -8.99 10.40
C TYR A 180 -16.25 -8.98 11.22
N LEU A 181 -16.11 -7.97 12.07
CA LEU A 181 -14.97 -7.87 12.97
C LEU A 181 -15.34 -8.42 14.33
N TYR A 182 -14.46 -9.27 14.84
CA TYR A 182 -14.56 -9.88 16.16
C TYR A 182 -13.35 -9.53 17.01
N ARG A 183 -13.57 -9.38 18.32
CA ARG A 183 -12.49 -9.34 19.31
C ARG A 183 -12.36 -10.71 19.95
N ARG A 184 -11.20 -11.34 19.83
CA ARG A 184 -10.85 -12.57 20.54
C ARG A 184 -10.60 -12.27 22.03
N THR A 185 -11.24 -13.07 22.90
CA THR A 185 -11.08 -13.03 24.35
C THR A 185 -10.39 -14.28 24.90
N GLY A 186 -10.23 -15.32 24.07
CA GLY A 186 -9.52 -16.55 24.41
C GLY A 186 -9.19 -17.40 23.18
N GLY A 187 -8.37 -18.43 23.37
CA GLY A 187 -7.87 -19.29 22.29
C GLY A 187 -6.67 -18.71 21.54
N THR A 188 -6.25 -19.39 20.49
CA THR A 188 -5.18 -18.91 19.57
C THR A 188 -5.82 -18.31 18.32
N SER A 189 -5.28 -17.17 17.87
CA SER A 189 -5.65 -16.63 16.55
C SER A 189 -5.29 -17.62 15.46
N SER A 190 -6.12 -17.70 14.42
CA SER A 190 -5.78 -18.51 13.25
C SER A 190 -4.65 -17.81 12.48
N THR A 191 -3.65 -18.58 12.07
CA THR A 191 -2.60 -18.04 11.18
C THR A 191 -3.21 -17.84 9.80
N ILE A 192 -3.26 -16.59 9.37
CA ILE A 192 -3.64 -16.19 8.02
C ILE A 192 -2.34 -16.14 7.21
N SER A 193 -2.35 -16.71 6.00
CA SER A 193 -1.22 -16.54 5.08
C SER A 193 -1.22 -15.14 4.50
N ASP A 194 -0.04 -14.56 4.40
CA ASP A 194 0.12 -13.25 3.76
C ASP A 194 -0.18 -13.36 2.27
N LEU A 195 -0.93 -12.39 1.76
CA LEU A 195 -1.28 -12.33 0.33
C LEU A 195 -0.17 -11.68 -0.51
N ILE A 196 0.72 -10.97 0.16
CA ILE A 196 1.80 -10.19 -0.39
C ILE A 196 2.86 -10.01 0.68
N ASP A 197 4.13 -10.17 0.29
CA ASP A 197 5.26 -10.16 1.20
C ASP A 197 6.30 -9.13 0.76
N TYR A 198 6.97 -8.48 1.71
CA TYR A 198 8.19 -7.73 1.45
C TYR A 198 9.42 -8.59 1.77
N HIS A 199 10.22 -8.88 0.75
CA HIS A 199 11.48 -9.57 0.87
C HIS A 199 12.65 -8.56 0.92
N PRO A 200 13.22 -8.26 2.10
CA PRO A 200 14.32 -7.30 2.21
C PRO A 200 15.60 -7.77 1.49
N THR A 201 15.71 -9.05 1.12
CA THR A 201 16.91 -9.60 0.48
C THR A 201 16.72 -9.97 -0.99
N GLY A 202 15.71 -9.41 -1.66
CA GLY A 202 15.28 -9.67 -3.05
C GLY A 202 16.22 -10.50 -3.95
N ASP A 203 15.65 -11.46 -4.67
CA ASP A 203 16.27 -12.39 -5.61
C ASP A 203 16.73 -11.72 -6.92
N GLY A 204 17.73 -10.85 -6.81
CA GLY A 204 18.28 -10.11 -7.95
C GLY A 204 19.16 -8.94 -7.54
N VAL A 205 19.04 -8.50 -6.29
CA VAL A 205 19.79 -7.38 -5.79
C VAL A 205 21.24 -7.84 -5.50
N PRO A 206 22.27 -7.07 -5.93
CA PRO A 206 23.65 -7.35 -5.53
C PRO A 206 23.72 -7.59 -4.01
N ALA A 207 24.48 -8.60 -3.55
CA ALA A 207 24.49 -9.02 -2.14
C ALA A 207 24.80 -7.88 -1.12
N ASN A 208 25.27 -6.73 -1.61
CA ASN A 208 25.56 -5.48 -0.91
C ASN A 208 24.45 -4.42 -0.91
N CYS A 209 23.36 -4.55 -1.68
CA CYS A 209 22.18 -3.67 -1.63
C CYS A 209 21.09 -4.42 -0.85
N ARG A 210 21.22 -4.35 0.46
CA ARG A 210 20.20 -4.78 1.42
C ARG A 210 19.58 -3.50 2.00
N PRO A 211 18.36 -3.53 2.55
CA PRO A 211 17.85 -2.44 3.35
C PRO A 211 18.63 -2.39 4.65
N VAL A 212 19.81 -1.77 4.59
CA VAL A 212 20.65 -1.49 5.75
C VAL A 212 20.77 0.02 5.83
N GLY A 213 20.10 0.61 6.82
CA GLY A 213 20.07 2.07 6.97
C GLY A 213 19.10 2.73 6.00
N THR A 214 19.61 3.47 5.02
CA THR A 214 18.87 4.48 4.24
C THR A 214 18.43 4.04 2.85
N ASP A 215 18.82 2.85 2.39
CA ASP A 215 18.55 2.36 1.04
C ASP A 215 17.38 1.36 1.04
N ALA A 216 16.33 1.58 0.25
CA ALA A 216 15.13 0.74 0.22
C ALA A 216 15.21 -0.48 -0.71
N CYS A 217 16.39 -1.12 -0.83
CA CYS A 217 16.55 -2.31 -1.66
C CYS A 217 15.65 -3.46 -1.16
N GLY A 218 15.05 -4.24 -2.06
CA GLY A 218 14.23 -5.40 -1.69
C GLY A 218 13.30 -5.82 -2.83
N ALA A 219 12.42 -6.76 -2.55
CA ALA A 219 11.37 -7.17 -3.47
C ALA A 219 10.01 -7.18 -2.78
N ILE A 220 8.95 -6.83 -3.50
CA ILE A 220 7.57 -7.12 -3.10
C ILE A 220 7.10 -8.27 -3.98
N ILE A 221 6.60 -9.33 -3.36
CA ILE A 221 6.15 -10.53 -4.08
C ILE A 221 4.70 -10.80 -3.69
N SER A 222 3.85 -11.01 -4.71
CA SER A 222 2.49 -11.51 -4.50
C SER A 222 2.25 -12.75 -5.36
N GLY A 223 1.65 -13.77 -4.76
CA GLY A 223 1.26 -14.99 -5.44
C GLY A 223 0.04 -14.83 -6.34
N ALA A 224 -0.28 -15.87 -7.09
CA ALA A 224 -1.57 -15.94 -7.79
C ALA A 224 -2.66 -16.25 -6.78
N LEU A 225 -3.74 -15.45 -6.76
CA LEU A 225 -4.76 -15.54 -5.73
C LEU A 225 -6.16 -15.74 -6.32
N ASP A 226 -6.90 -16.63 -5.67
CA ASP A 226 -8.35 -16.73 -5.69
C ASP A 226 -8.86 -15.99 -4.43
N ILE A 227 -9.46 -14.82 -4.63
CA ILE A 227 -9.81 -13.91 -3.54
C ILE A 227 -11.22 -14.20 -3.01
N ASP A 228 -12.15 -14.63 -3.85
CA ASP A 228 -13.53 -14.93 -3.42
C ASP A 228 -13.81 -16.42 -3.17
N GLY A 229 -12.83 -17.29 -3.41
CA GLY A 229 -12.89 -18.72 -3.12
C GLY A 229 -13.70 -19.51 -4.14
N ASP A 230 -13.91 -18.98 -5.35
CA ASP A 230 -14.67 -19.63 -6.41
C ASP A 230 -13.84 -20.66 -7.21
N ALA A 231 -12.60 -20.91 -6.79
CA ALA A 231 -11.58 -21.75 -7.43
C ALA A 231 -11.06 -21.20 -8.77
N VAL A 232 -11.29 -19.92 -9.07
CA VAL A 232 -10.73 -19.20 -10.21
C VAL A 232 -9.71 -18.17 -9.71
N ILE A 233 -8.57 -18.09 -10.40
CA ILE A 233 -7.54 -17.11 -10.06
C ILE A 233 -7.98 -15.71 -10.52
N ASP A 234 -8.07 -14.78 -9.56
CA ASP A 234 -8.50 -13.40 -9.76
C ASP A 234 -7.34 -12.42 -9.97
N SER A 235 -6.19 -12.74 -9.38
CA SER A 235 -4.99 -11.93 -9.49
C SER A 235 -3.82 -12.77 -10.00
N PRO A 236 -3.15 -12.36 -11.10
CA PRO A 236 -1.89 -12.96 -11.47
C PRO A 236 -0.85 -12.66 -10.40
N ALA A 237 0.11 -13.56 -10.25
CA ALA A 237 1.26 -13.27 -9.41
C ALA A 237 2.06 -12.10 -10.00
N TYR A 238 2.71 -11.34 -9.14
CA TYR A 238 3.65 -10.32 -9.56
C TYR A 238 4.81 -10.18 -8.59
N GLN A 239 5.89 -9.59 -9.09
CA GLN A 239 7.07 -9.23 -8.30
C GLN A 239 7.57 -7.86 -8.72
N LEU A 240 7.90 -7.04 -7.74
CA LEU A 240 8.53 -5.73 -7.89
C LEU A 240 9.87 -5.75 -7.16
N ASP A 241 10.96 -5.74 -7.91
CA ASP A 241 12.28 -5.55 -7.32
C ASP A 241 12.60 -4.06 -7.30
N PHE A 242 13.27 -3.64 -6.22
CA PHE A 242 13.67 -2.25 -6.00
C PHE A 242 15.19 -2.15 -5.94
N TYR A 243 15.73 -1.31 -6.83
CA TYR A 243 17.11 -0.88 -6.81
C TYR A 243 17.20 0.47 -6.10
N GLY A 244 17.28 0.41 -4.78
CA GLY A 244 17.30 1.58 -3.91
C GLY A 244 15.91 2.16 -3.66
N ASN A 245 15.86 3.49 -3.52
CA ASN A 245 14.72 4.18 -2.94
C ASN A 245 13.61 4.53 -3.94
N TRP A 246 13.95 4.92 -5.18
CA TRP A 246 13.02 5.48 -6.16
C TRP A 246 12.70 4.58 -7.34
N THR A 247 13.60 3.66 -7.68
CA THR A 247 13.58 2.85 -8.88
C THR A 247 13.08 1.43 -8.61
N ILE A 248 12.17 0.99 -9.48
CA ILE A 248 11.78 -0.41 -9.62
C ILE A 248 12.67 -0.98 -10.72
N ASP A 249 13.58 -1.89 -10.37
CA ASP A 249 14.53 -2.50 -11.30
C ASP A 249 14.05 -3.79 -11.94
N LYS A 250 12.93 -4.32 -11.47
CA LYS A 250 12.27 -5.44 -12.13
C LYS A 250 10.80 -5.41 -11.82
N TRP A 251 9.97 -5.52 -12.85
CA TRP A 251 8.53 -5.75 -12.68
C TRP A 251 8.10 -6.95 -13.50
N MET A 252 7.76 -8.02 -12.80
CA MET A 252 7.24 -9.26 -13.39
C MET A 252 5.76 -9.38 -13.10
N ILE A 253 4.98 -9.74 -14.12
CA ILE A 253 3.57 -10.12 -14.01
C ILE A 253 3.43 -11.46 -14.72
N GLY A 254 2.86 -12.49 -14.08
CA GLY A 254 2.72 -13.78 -14.73
C GLY A 254 2.39 -14.95 -13.83
N GLU A 255 2.36 -16.15 -14.41
CA GLU A 255 2.12 -17.38 -13.65
C GLU A 255 3.34 -17.71 -12.77
N THR A 256 3.08 -18.00 -11.48
CA THR A 256 4.07 -18.66 -10.63
C THR A 256 4.20 -20.12 -11.08
N CYS A 257 5.41 -20.56 -11.43
CA CYS A 257 5.63 -21.98 -11.64
C CYS A 257 5.94 -22.60 -10.28
N GLN A 258 5.09 -23.49 -9.80
CA GLN A 258 5.32 -24.25 -8.56
C GLN A 258 5.48 -23.36 -7.31
N GLY A 259 4.72 -22.26 -7.23
CA GLY A 259 4.80 -21.35 -6.08
C GLY A 259 6.11 -20.56 -5.99
N GLN A 260 6.86 -20.48 -7.10
CA GLN A 260 8.02 -19.62 -7.24
C GLN A 260 7.76 -18.63 -8.38
N PRO A 261 8.24 -17.38 -8.27
CA PRO A 261 8.23 -16.43 -9.37
C PRO A 261 8.86 -17.09 -10.59
N CYS A 262 8.05 -17.37 -11.60
CA CYS A 262 8.55 -17.80 -12.88
C CYS A 262 8.73 -16.52 -13.69
N PRO A 263 9.93 -16.22 -14.20
CA PRO A 263 10.09 -15.13 -15.16
C PRO A 263 9.39 -15.52 -16.46
N SER A 264 8.06 -15.40 -16.51
CA SER A 264 7.26 -15.69 -17.69
C SER A 264 7.12 -14.41 -18.52
N GLN A 265 7.55 -14.49 -19.78
CA GLN A 265 7.17 -13.77 -21.02
C GLN A 265 6.94 -12.24 -21.03
N ASP A 266 6.37 -11.61 -20.00
CA ASP A 266 6.04 -10.18 -19.94
C ASP A 266 6.80 -9.52 -18.77
N MET A 267 8.11 -9.33 -18.97
CA MET A 267 8.94 -8.59 -18.02
C MET A 267 9.02 -7.12 -18.46
N ILE A 268 8.62 -6.22 -17.57
CA ILE A 268 9.06 -4.82 -17.65
C ILE A 268 10.37 -4.78 -16.89
N ASP A 269 11.47 -4.76 -17.65
CA ASP A 269 12.82 -4.82 -17.09
C ASP A 269 13.14 -3.65 -16.17
N LEU A 270 12.42 -2.53 -16.27
CA LEU A 270 12.77 -1.33 -15.51
C LEU A 270 11.61 -0.35 -15.52
N PHE A 271 11.25 0.23 -14.38
CA PHE A 271 10.33 1.36 -14.35
C PHE A 271 10.96 2.52 -13.60
N LYS A 272 11.28 3.58 -14.34
CA LYS A 272 12.15 4.66 -13.87
C LYS A 272 11.50 6.02 -13.91
N TYR A 273 11.97 6.86 -13.01
CA TYR A 273 11.90 8.32 -13.12
C TYR A 273 13.24 8.84 -13.62
N ARG A 274 13.22 9.71 -14.63
CA ARG A 274 14.42 10.41 -15.09
C ARG A 274 14.14 11.89 -15.21
N ILE A 275 15.05 12.70 -14.70
CA ILE A 275 15.09 14.13 -15.00
C ILE A 275 16.29 14.35 -15.92
N GLU A 276 16.04 14.96 -17.08
CA GLU A 276 17.09 15.27 -18.05
C GLU A 276 17.89 16.51 -17.60
N SER A 277 18.54 16.41 -16.43
CA SER A 277 19.32 17.49 -15.82
C SER A 277 20.71 16.97 -15.45
N PRO A 278 21.82 17.67 -15.79
CA PRO A 278 23.18 17.22 -15.49
C PRO A 278 23.47 16.97 -14.01
N GLY A 279 22.70 17.59 -13.10
CA GLY A 279 22.84 17.42 -11.64
C GLY A 279 21.95 16.35 -11.02
N GLU A 280 21.03 15.76 -11.79
CA GLU A 280 20.08 14.78 -11.29
C GLU A 280 20.30 13.43 -11.97
N THR A 281 21.04 12.55 -11.27
CA THR A 281 21.29 11.19 -11.73
C THR A 281 20.37 10.21 -10.99
N GLU A 282 20.07 9.07 -11.61
CA GLU A 282 19.35 7.95 -10.98
C GLU A 282 19.97 7.58 -9.63
N ARG A 283 21.30 7.53 -9.59
CA ARG A 283 22.05 7.30 -8.35
C ARG A 283 21.69 8.28 -7.24
N ASN A 284 21.52 9.58 -7.55
CA ASN A 284 21.20 10.60 -6.54
C ASN A 284 19.72 10.55 -6.10
N TRP A 285 18.86 9.88 -6.85
CA TRP A 285 17.48 9.61 -6.45
C TRP A 285 17.41 8.33 -5.62
N ASP A 286 18.09 7.27 -6.05
CA ASP A 286 17.96 5.94 -5.47
C ASP A 286 18.85 5.66 -4.27
N LEU A 287 20.08 6.18 -4.30
CA LEU A 287 21.13 5.82 -3.37
C LEU A 287 21.62 7.04 -2.61
N GLN A 288 22.09 6.80 -1.39
CA GLN A 288 22.83 7.81 -0.67
C GLN A 288 24.09 8.20 -1.45
N ASP A 289 24.36 9.51 -1.56
CA ASP A 289 25.59 10.01 -2.16
C ASP A 289 26.79 9.54 -1.31
N PRO A 290 27.77 8.80 -1.86
CA PRO A 290 28.98 8.40 -1.13
C PRO A 290 29.79 9.58 -0.59
N ASP A 291 29.62 10.78 -1.17
CA ASP A 291 30.30 12.00 -0.74
C ASP A 291 29.54 12.73 0.41
N GLY A 292 28.46 12.14 0.92
CA GLY A 292 27.79 12.56 2.16
C GLY A 292 26.53 13.40 1.99
N GLY A 293 26.13 13.75 0.76
CA GLY A 293 24.87 14.46 0.49
C GLY A 293 23.64 13.59 0.77
N GLN A 294 23.12 13.64 1.99
CA GLN A 294 21.96 12.83 2.38
C GLN A 294 20.65 13.48 1.93
N CYS A 295 20.20 13.17 0.72
CA CYS A 295 18.88 13.62 0.27
C CYS A 295 17.83 12.52 0.18
N THR A 296 18.18 11.25 -0.01
CA THR A 296 17.19 10.15 0.03
C THR A 296 17.38 9.27 1.24
N ASN A 297 16.28 8.90 1.88
CA ASN A 297 16.22 8.05 3.05
C ASN A 297 14.98 7.15 3.02
N PHE A 298 15.19 5.84 3.00
CA PHE A 298 14.14 4.88 3.29
C PHE A 298 13.68 5.05 4.74
N ARG A 299 12.44 5.49 4.93
CA ARG A 299 11.89 5.66 6.28
C ARG A 299 11.52 4.32 6.90
N GLY A 300 11.21 3.33 6.08
CA GLY A 300 10.81 1.99 6.50
C GLY A 300 9.63 1.47 5.71
N TYR A 301 9.08 0.36 6.20
CA TYR A 301 7.93 -0.30 5.59
C TYR A 301 7.00 -0.88 6.65
N ILE A 302 5.79 -1.20 6.19
CA ILE A 302 4.84 -2.08 6.85
C ILE A 302 4.71 -3.32 5.97
N ASP A 303 4.78 -4.50 6.58
CA ASP A 303 4.55 -5.78 5.92
C ASP A 303 3.52 -6.60 6.70
N GLY A 304 2.46 -7.04 6.01
CA GLY A 304 1.33 -7.70 6.64
C GLY A 304 0.40 -8.39 5.64
N PRO A 305 -0.67 -9.05 6.12
CA PRO A 305 -1.36 -10.05 5.33
C PRO A 305 -2.06 -9.54 4.07
N VAL A 306 -2.32 -8.23 3.98
CA VAL A 306 -3.13 -7.66 2.90
C VAL A 306 -2.30 -6.75 2.01
N ARG A 307 -1.32 -6.03 2.57
CA ARG A 307 -0.51 -5.08 1.83
C ARG A 307 0.86 -4.84 2.43
N VAL A 308 1.76 -4.44 1.53
CA VAL A 308 3.02 -3.80 1.88
C VAL A 308 2.90 -2.29 1.69
N VAL A 309 3.38 -1.51 2.65
CA VAL A 309 3.54 -0.05 2.52
C VAL A 309 5.01 0.29 2.62
N ARG A 310 5.55 1.04 1.67
CA ARG A 310 6.93 1.57 1.73
C ARG A 310 6.90 3.09 1.75
N ASP A 311 7.71 3.70 2.61
CA ASP A 311 7.84 5.15 2.72
C ASP A 311 9.28 5.59 2.52
N VAL A 312 9.46 6.47 1.56
CA VAL A 312 10.75 6.98 1.12
C VAL A 312 10.71 8.49 1.22
N GLN A 313 11.63 9.06 1.99
CA GLN A 313 11.78 10.50 2.09
C GLN A 313 13.00 10.99 1.30
N GLY A 314 12.77 12.07 0.60
CA GLY A 314 13.71 12.87 -0.14
C GLY A 314 14.19 12.22 -1.45
N SER A 315 14.95 12.98 -2.22
CA SER A 315 15.50 12.63 -3.55
C SER A 315 16.51 13.70 -3.96
N ALA A 316 17.11 13.61 -5.16
CA ALA A 316 17.96 14.70 -5.67
C ALA A 316 17.25 16.07 -5.74
N SER A 317 15.91 16.09 -5.82
CA SER A 317 15.13 17.33 -5.76
C SER A 317 15.09 18.01 -4.37
N GLY A 318 15.51 17.29 -3.32
CA GLY A 318 15.64 17.76 -1.95
C GLY A 318 15.01 16.82 -0.92
N GLY A 319 15.34 17.03 0.36
CA GLY A 319 14.89 16.20 1.49
C GLY A 319 13.40 16.30 1.83
N THR A 320 12.66 17.23 1.21
CA THR A 320 11.21 17.40 1.41
C THR A 320 10.38 16.62 0.38
N THR A 321 11.01 16.08 -0.66
CA THR A 321 10.33 15.18 -1.60
C THR A 321 9.97 13.90 -0.85
N ARG A 322 8.89 13.19 -1.23
CA ARG A 322 8.49 11.96 -0.55
C ARG A 322 7.75 11.04 -1.50
N LYS A 323 7.85 9.74 -1.28
CA LYS A 323 7.14 8.70 -2.03
C LYS A 323 6.61 7.66 -1.05
N ILE A 324 5.30 7.42 -1.12
CA ILE A 324 4.63 6.35 -0.38
C ILE A 324 4.09 5.36 -1.41
N GLU A 325 4.41 4.09 -1.22
CA GLU A 325 4.06 3.00 -2.12
C GLU A 325 3.17 2.02 -1.37
N PHE A 326 2.07 1.63 -2.00
CA PHE A 326 1.08 0.69 -1.49
C PHE A 326 1.01 -0.47 -2.47
N ALA A 327 1.39 -1.65 -2.01
CA ALA A 327 1.31 -2.86 -2.81
C ALA A 327 0.24 -3.78 -2.22
N TYR A 328 -0.72 -4.16 -3.05
CA TYR A 328 -1.77 -5.12 -2.80
C TYR A 328 -1.63 -6.26 -3.81
N PRO A 329 -2.24 -7.44 -3.59
CA PRO A 329 -2.01 -8.58 -4.47
C PRO A 329 -2.40 -8.41 -5.94
N GLY A 330 -3.23 -7.43 -6.27
CA GLY A 330 -3.60 -7.13 -7.65
C GLY A 330 -3.39 -5.68 -8.07
N GLU A 331 -2.79 -4.86 -7.20
CA GLU A 331 -2.64 -3.43 -7.42
C GLU A 331 -1.35 -2.92 -6.78
N PHE A 332 -0.59 -2.13 -7.54
CA PHE A 332 0.49 -1.32 -6.98
C PHE A 332 0.14 0.16 -7.20
N ALA A 333 -0.07 0.87 -6.11
CA ALA A 333 -0.37 2.29 -6.09
C ALA A 333 0.79 3.05 -5.46
N ARG A 334 1.02 4.28 -5.90
CA ARG A 334 2.04 5.15 -5.33
C ARG A 334 1.54 6.57 -5.25
N ARG A 335 1.98 7.27 -4.21
CA ARG A 335 1.75 8.69 -4.02
C ARG A 335 3.11 9.39 -3.91
N VAL A 336 3.31 10.40 -4.73
CA VAL A 336 4.58 11.13 -4.80
C VAL A 336 4.35 12.59 -4.49
N TYR A 337 5.06 13.09 -3.48
CA TYR A 337 5.15 14.48 -3.09
C TYR A 337 6.43 15.05 -3.66
N LEU A 338 6.32 15.69 -4.82
CA LEU A 338 7.48 16.31 -5.47
C LEU A 338 7.68 17.73 -4.94
N ARG A 339 8.91 18.04 -4.55
CA ARG A 339 9.36 19.44 -4.53
C ARG A 339 9.52 19.88 -5.98
N VAL A 340 8.79 20.93 -6.36
CA VAL A 340 8.90 21.52 -7.70
C VAL A 340 9.88 22.69 -7.62
N HIS A 341 11.08 22.49 -8.15
CA HIS A 341 12.05 23.56 -8.45
C HIS A 341 12.32 23.60 -9.96
N PRO A 342 12.87 24.70 -10.48
CA PRO A 342 13.28 24.76 -11.88
C PRO A 342 14.34 23.69 -12.16
N VAL A 343 13.95 22.66 -12.93
CA VAL A 343 14.85 21.65 -13.46
C VAL A 343 15.24 22.03 -14.89
N GLN A 344 16.50 21.83 -15.25
CA GLN A 344 16.99 22.10 -16.61
C GLN A 344 16.62 20.95 -17.57
N GLY A 345 15.35 20.53 -17.57
CA GLY A 345 14.88 19.47 -18.44
C GLY A 345 13.52 18.91 -18.04
N PRO A 346 12.88 18.15 -18.95
CA PRO A 346 11.65 17.42 -18.65
C PRO A 346 11.86 16.27 -17.66
N ILE A 347 10.78 15.93 -16.94
CA ILE A 347 10.66 14.73 -16.12
C ILE A 347 10.03 13.63 -16.98
N TYR A 348 10.59 12.43 -16.93
CA TYR A 348 10.09 11.26 -17.64
C TYR A 348 9.74 10.14 -16.66
N THR A 349 8.61 9.48 -16.90
CA THR A 349 8.36 8.11 -16.44
C THR A 349 8.30 7.20 -17.64
N TYR A 350 9.12 6.18 -17.68
CA TYR A 350 9.10 5.21 -18.77
C TYR A 350 9.42 3.80 -18.28
N PRO A 351 8.77 2.77 -18.85
CA PRO A 351 9.31 1.43 -18.80
C PRO A 351 10.56 1.37 -19.70
N ASP A 352 11.69 0.90 -19.16
CA ASP A 352 12.83 0.48 -19.97
C ASP A 352 12.66 -1.00 -20.26
N LEU A 353 12.94 -1.39 -21.51
CA LEU A 353 12.95 -2.79 -21.92
C LEU A 353 14.39 -3.08 -22.34
N LEU A 354 15.05 -4.04 -21.70
CA LEU A 354 16.40 -4.43 -22.08
C LEU A 354 16.36 -4.99 -23.50
N GLU A 355 17.01 -4.29 -24.43
CA GLU A 355 17.07 -4.63 -25.87
C GLU A 355 17.43 -6.10 -26.14
N GLN A 356 18.12 -6.78 -25.21
CA GLN A 356 18.54 -8.17 -25.34
C GLN A 356 17.36 -9.17 -25.31
N ASN A 357 16.22 -8.77 -24.74
CA ASN A 357 15.02 -9.59 -24.60
C ASN A 357 13.87 -9.15 -25.52
N VAL A 358 14.01 -8.03 -26.23
CA VAL A 358 12.99 -7.53 -27.14
C VAL A 358 13.11 -8.25 -28.49
N ASN A 359 12.14 -9.12 -28.80
CA ASN A 359 11.99 -9.61 -30.16
C ASN A 359 11.71 -8.41 -31.08
N THR A 360 12.66 -8.07 -31.94
CA THR A 360 12.66 -6.84 -32.78
C THR A 360 11.46 -6.72 -33.73
N SER A 361 10.62 -7.75 -33.83
CA SER A 361 9.35 -7.72 -34.57
C SER A 361 8.18 -7.05 -33.83
N LEU A 362 8.31 -6.77 -32.53
CA LEU A 362 7.27 -6.12 -31.72
C LEU A 362 7.79 -4.77 -31.21
N SER A 363 7.29 -3.68 -31.81
CA SER A 363 7.63 -2.32 -31.40
C SER A 363 6.86 -1.92 -30.14
N ALA A 364 7.55 -1.74 -29.02
CA ALA A 364 6.97 -1.07 -27.85
C ALA A 364 6.75 0.42 -28.17
N LYS A 365 5.54 0.94 -27.88
CA LYS A 365 5.26 2.37 -27.95
C LYS A 365 5.59 3.00 -26.60
N ILE A 366 6.61 3.85 -26.58
CA ILE A 366 6.89 4.70 -25.42
C ILE A 366 5.81 5.79 -25.37
N PHE A 367 5.00 5.80 -24.32
CA PHE A 367 4.07 6.89 -24.06
C PHE A 367 4.80 8.01 -23.31
N LYS A 368 5.16 9.07 -24.03
CA LYS A 368 5.77 10.26 -23.44
C LYS A 368 4.68 11.15 -22.86
N ALA A 369 4.39 11.01 -21.56
CA ALA A 369 3.60 11.98 -20.81
C ALA A 369 4.54 13.10 -20.33
N GLY A 370 4.67 14.16 -21.12
CA GLY A 370 5.44 15.34 -20.72
C GLY A 370 4.54 16.37 -20.03
N TYR A 371 4.85 16.72 -18.78
CA TYR A 371 4.37 17.96 -18.17
C TYR A 371 5.38 19.06 -18.50
N THR A 372 5.01 19.99 -19.37
CA THR A 372 5.75 21.24 -19.54
C THR A 372 5.11 22.27 -18.62
N GLY A 373 5.80 22.62 -17.52
CA GLY A 373 5.43 23.78 -16.73
C GLY A 373 5.58 25.05 -17.59
N SER A 374 4.52 25.86 -17.66
CA SER A 374 4.55 27.20 -18.24
C SER A 374 4.94 28.24 -17.21
#